data_AF-A0A2S8PM07-F1
#
_entry.id   AF-A0A2S8PM07-F1
#
_cell.length_a   1.000
_cell.length_b   1.000
_cell.length_c   1.000
_cell.angle_alpha   90.00
_cell.angle_beta   90.00
_cell.angle_gamma   90.00
#
_symmetry.space_group_name_H-M   'P 1'
#
loop_
_entity.id
_entity.type
_entity.pdbx_description
1 polymer ?
#
loop_
_entity_poly.entity_id
_entity_poly.type
_entity_poly.pdbx_seq_one_letter_code
_entity_poly.pdbx_strand_id
1 'polypeptide(L)'
;MLENHFFTSEFKELPITANDNFQVEWKKKRAAFLTWHRDCFYEAYGDSISPYLGDIVAIYRGMSREYLSHAVQTAIACPMGELARFCVDRMDAVIRDMIDKEPVPILKVSSAYFNDINPVDLPTRRANLGEFLQYFAQKVQELPQPERIQKELLEVIDLLRGELEQDKPNATLIRVYTNFLDSVDELRPYVRQLGLMLNHAVRTAKRQSGSGIMGLTDCLFWFY
;
A
#
# COMPACT_ATOMS: atom_id res chain seq x y z
N MET A 1 -16.57 -16.79 -27.05
CA MET A 1 -16.81 -15.98 -25.82
C MET A 1 -16.01 -16.50 -24.62
N LEU A 2 -14.80 -17.07 -24.83
CA LEU A 2 -13.95 -17.68 -23.79
C LEU A 2 -12.54 -17.04 -23.71
N GLU A 3 -12.09 -16.35 -24.76
CA GLU A 3 -10.71 -15.82 -24.86
C GLU A 3 -10.37 -14.75 -23.81
N ASN A 4 -11.36 -13.98 -23.33
CA ASN A 4 -11.12 -12.90 -22.36
C ASN A 4 -11.38 -13.30 -20.90
N HIS A 5 -11.80 -14.55 -20.64
CA HIS A 5 -12.20 -14.95 -19.28
C HIS A 5 -10.99 -15.09 -18.33
N PHE A 6 -9.86 -15.57 -18.83
CA PHE A 6 -8.62 -15.69 -18.05
C PHE A 6 -8.10 -14.33 -17.59
N PHE A 7 -8.04 -13.35 -18.50
CA PHE A 7 -7.63 -11.97 -18.20
C PHE A 7 -8.56 -11.31 -17.19
N THR A 8 -9.88 -11.44 -17.36
CA THR A 8 -10.87 -10.85 -16.45
C THR A 8 -10.93 -11.53 -15.08
N SER A 9 -10.44 -12.77 -14.98
CA SER A 9 -10.48 -13.55 -13.73
C SER A 9 -9.56 -13.02 -12.63
N GLU A 10 -8.52 -12.24 -12.95
CA GLU A 10 -7.62 -11.64 -11.95
C GLU A 10 -8.28 -10.46 -11.20
N PHE A 11 -9.26 -9.83 -11.84
CA PHE A 11 -9.87 -8.56 -11.40
C PHE A 11 -11.34 -8.70 -11.01
N LYS A 12 -11.97 -9.84 -11.25
CA LYS A 12 -13.30 -10.15 -10.72
C LYS A 12 -13.21 -10.48 -9.24
N GLU A 13 -13.85 -9.65 -8.40
CA GLU A 13 -14.14 -10.00 -7.02
C GLU A 13 -15.16 -11.14 -7.03
N LEU A 14 -14.69 -12.37 -6.80
CA LEU A 14 -15.59 -13.48 -6.53
C LEU A 14 -16.25 -13.25 -5.16
N PRO A 15 -17.43 -13.84 -4.88
CA PRO A 15 -17.94 -13.90 -3.51
C PRO A 15 -17.06 -14.86 -2.68
N ILE A 16 -15.88 -14.39 -2.25
CA ILE A 16 -14.79 -15.19 -1.63
C ILE A 16 -15.09 -15.46 -0.13
N THR A 17 -16.31 -15.24 0.37
CA THR A 17 -16.59 -15.26 1.81
C THR A 17 -16.90 -16.65 2.40
N ALA A 18 -16.91 -17.73 1.61
CA ALA A 18 -17.45 -19.02 2.06
C ALA A 18 -16.43 -20.16 2.26
N ASN A 19 -15.17 -20.05 1.82
CA ASN A 19 -14.20 -21.16 1.90
C ASN A 19 -12.75 -20.71 2.12
N ASP A 20 -12.16 -21.10 3.25
CA ASP A 20 -10.78 -20.77 3.64
C ASP A 20 -9.73 -21.35 2.69
N ASN A 21 -9.94 -22.55 2.15
CA ASN A 21 -9.03 -23.14 1.17
C ASN A 21 -9.03 -22.32 -0.13
N PHE A 22 -10.19 -21.80 -0.52
CA PHE A 22 -10.30 -20.94 -1.71
C PHE A 22 -9.60 -19.59 -1.50
N GLN A 23 -9.66 -19.02 -0.28
CA GLN A 23 -8.91 -17.82 0.08
C GLN A 23 -7.39 -18.04 -0.04
N VAL A 24 -6.89 -19.18 0.44
CA VAL A 24 -5.45 -19.52 0.34
C VAL A 24 -5.01 -19.66 -1.12
N GLU A 25 -5.75 -20.42 -1.93
CA GLU A 25 -5.41 -20.62 -3.34
C GLU A 25 -5.55 -19.32 -4.16
N TRP A 26 -6.55 -18.48 -3.84
CA TRP A 26 -6.70 -17.17 -4.46
C TRP A 26 -5.52 -16.25 -4.16
N LYS A 27 -5.04 -16.21 -2.91
CA LYS A 27 -3.84 -15.45 -2.54
C LYS A 27 -2.60 -15.96 -3.26
N LYS A 28 -2.41 -17.29 -3.34
CA LYS A 28 -1.30 -17.88 -4.11
C LYS A 28 -1.34 -17.48 -5.58
N LYS A 29 -2.52 -17.53 -6.21
CA LYS A 29 -2.72 -17.08 -7.59
C LYS A 29 -2.32 -15.62 -7.76
N ARG A 30 -2.80 -14.72 -6.89
CA ARG A 30 -2.44 -13.29 -6.97
C ARG A 30 -0.94 -13.07 -6.77
N ALA A 31 -0.30 -13.80 -5.84
CA ALA A 31 1.15 -13.75 -5.61
C ALA A 31 1.93 -14.14 -6.87
N ALA A 32 1.50 -15.23 -7.53
CA ALA A 32 2.11 -15.69 -8.76
C ALA A 32 1.97 -14.66 -9.88
N PHE A 33 0.79 -14.05 -10.06
CA PHE A 33 0.62 -12.96 -11.04
C PHE A 33 1.52 -11.78 -10.75
N LEU A 34 1.67 -11.39 -9.48
CA LEU A 34 2.52 -10.26 -9.14
C LEU A 34 4.00 -10.53 -9.46
N THR A 35 4.50 -11.72 -9.09
CA THR A 35 5.86 -12.14 -9.45
C THR A 35 6.02 -12.18 -10.96
N TRP A 36 5.04 -12.72 -11.68
CA TRP A 36 5.07 -12.77 -13.13
C TRP A 36 5.12 -11.38 -13.76
N HIS A 37 4.30 -10.42 -13.31
CA HIS A 37 4.36 -9.04 -13.80
C HIS A 37 5.73 -8.40 -13.54
N ARG A 38 6.29 -8.59 -12.34
CA ARG A 38 7.64 -8.12 -12.01
C ARG A 38 8.66 -8.69 -12.99
N ASP A 39 8.63 -10.00 -13.20
CA ASP A 39 9.58 -10.70 -14.05
C ASP A 39 9.45 -10.25 -15.50
N CYS A 40 8.24 -10.09 -16.03
CA CYS A 40 8.03 -9.54 -17.37
C CYS A 40 8.63 -8.15 -17.57
N PHE A 41 8.46 -7.24 -16.60
CA PHE A 41 9.07 -5.91 -16.69
C PHE A 41 10.60 -5.99 -16.57
N TYR A 42 11.12 -6.79 -15.64
CA TYR A 42 12.56 -6.95 -15.48
C TYR A 42 13.21 -7.58 -16.72
N GLU A 43 12.59 -8.59 -17.32
CA GLU A 43 13.06 -9.20 -18.57
C GLU A 43 13.04 -8.21 -19.75
N ALA A 44 12.04 -7.32 -19.81
CA ALA A 44 11.89 -6.37 -20.90
C ALA A 44 12.85 -5.16 -20.83
N TYR A 45 13.15 -4.66 -19.62
CA TYR A 45 13.91 -3.41 -19.43
C TYR A 45 15.23 -3.58 -18.65
N GLY A 46 15.47 -4.76 -18.07
CA GLY A 46 16.70 -5.11 -17.37
C GLY A 46 16.94 -4.30 -16.09
N ASP A 47 18.22 -4.20 -15.72
CA ASP A 47 18.66 -3.60 -14.44
C ASP A 47 18.32 -2.11 -14.31
N SER A 48 18.11 -1.41 -15.44
CA SER A 48 17.78 0.02 -15.47
C SER A 48 16.53 0.37 -14.67
N ILE A 49 15.60 -0.58 -14.50
CA ILE A 49 14.34 -0.38 -13.78
C ILE A 49 14.32 -1.03 -12.40
N SER A 50 15.39 -1.72 -11.98
CA SER A 50 15.42 -2.47 -10.72
C SER A 50 15.00 -1.64 -9.50
N PRO A 51 15.37 -0.35 -9.36
CA PRO A 51 14.92 0.48 -8.25
C PRO A 51 13.41 0.77 -8.27
N TYR A 52 12.79 0.80 -9.46
CA TYR A 52 11.42 1.25 -9.71
C TYR A 52 10.41 0.11 -9.88
N LEU A 53 10.88 -1.15 -9.89
CA LEU A 53 10.05 -2.33 -10.16
C LEU A 53 8.76 -2.38 -9.32
N GLY A 54 8.81 -1.95 -8.06
CA GLY A 54 7.63 -1.92 -7.19
C GLY A 54 6.57 -0.93 -7.69
N ASP A 55 6.98 0.28 -8.06
CA ASP A 55 6.10 1.32 -8.58
C ASP A 55 5.56 0.96 -9.97
N ILE A 56 6.42 0.45 -10.86
CA ILE A 56 6.05 0.01 -12.21
C ILE A 56 4.93 -1.03 -12.15
N VAL A 57 5.11 -2.07 -11.32
CA VAL A 57 4.12 -3.14 -11.16
C VAL A 57 2.82 -2.60 -10.54
N ALA A 58 2.90 -1.68 -9.58
CA ALA A 58 1.72 -1.08 -8.98
C ALA A 58 0.91 -0.24 -9.98
N ILE A 59 1.58 0.61 -10.77
CA ILE A 59 0.97 1.43 -11.82
C ILE A 59 0.31 0.54 -12.86
N TYR A 60 1.02 -0.48 -13.36
CA TYR A 60 0.48 -1.42 -14.33
C TYR A 60 -0.76 -2.14 -13.81
N ARG A 61 -0.74 -2.63 -12.57
CA ARG A 61 -1.88 -3.33 -11.97
C ARG A 61 -3.08 -2.42 -11.79
N GLY A 62 -2.86 -1.17 -11.37
CA GLY A 62 -3.93 -0.17 -11.25
C GLY A 62 -4.57 0.14 -12.59
N MET A 63 -3.74 0.43 -13.59
CA MET A 63 -4.20 0.71 -14.96
C MET A 63 -4.95 -0.49 -15.56
N SER A 64 -4.38 -1.69 -15.47
CA SER A 64 -4.96 -2.92 -16.04
C SER A 64 -6.29 -3.27 -15.36
N ARG A 65 -6.38 -3.11 -14.04
CA ARG A 65 -7.62 -3.33 -13.29
C ARG A 65 -8.75 -2.43 -13.80
N GLU A 66 -8.47 -1.14 -13.95
CA GLU A 66 -9.50 -0.17 -14.31
C GLU A 66 -9.99 -0.38 -15.75
N TYR A 67 -9.05 -0.49 -16.71
CA TYR A 67 -9.41 -0.72 -18.10
C TYR A 67 -10.14 -2.05 -18.30
N LEU A 68 -9.74 -3.11 -17.59
CA LEU A 68 -10.43 -4.38 -17.71
C LEU A 68 -11.82 -4.36 -17.06
N SER A 69 -11.99 -3.62 -15.95
CA SER A 69 -13.30 -3.35 -15.36
C SER A 69 -14.23 -2.68 -16.36
N HIS A 70 -13.77 -1.61 -17.04
CA HIS A 70 -14.54 -0.95 -18.08
C HIS A 70 -14.81 -1.84 -19.30
N ALA A 71 -13.85 -2.68 -19.70
CA ALA A 71 -14.05 -3.64 -20.79
C ALA A 71 -15.16 -4.66 -20.45
N VAL A 72 -15.20 -5.16 -19.22
CA VAL A 72 -16.26 -6.09 -18.75
C VAL A 72 -17.62 -5.40 -18.69
N GLN A 73 -17.66 -4.12 -18.30
CA GLN A 73 -18.86 -3.31 -18.27
C GLN A 73 -19.31 -2.83 -19.66
N THR A 74 -18.64 -3.26 -20.74
CA THR A 74 -18.89 -2.86 -22.13
C THR A 74 -18.79 -1.35 -22.37
N ALA A 75 -18.07 -0.64 -21.48
CA ALA A 75 -17.81 0.79 -21.58
C ALA A 75 -16.65 1.13 -22.53
N ILE A 76 -15.88 0.12 -22.96
CA ILE A 76 -14.80 0.27 -23.95
C ILE A 76 -15.27 -0.26 -25.29
N ALA A 77 -15.23 0.59 -26.31
CA ALA A 77 -15.67 0.30 -27.67
C ALA A 77 -14.50 -0.03 -28.62
N CYS A 78 -13.41 -0.62 -28.12
CA CYS A 78 -12.27 -1.05 -28.95
C CYS A 78 -11.94 -2.54 -28.74
N PRO A 79 -11.32 -3.20 -29.73
CA PRO A 79 -10.79 -4.55 -29.59
C PRO A 79 -9.78 -4.67 -28.44
N MET A 80 -9.77 -5.83 -27.77
CA MET A 80 -8.85 -6.10 -26.65
C MET A 80 -7.37 -5.92 -27.04
N GLY A 81 -7.00 -6.25 -28.28
CA GLY A 81 -5.65 -6.04 -28.79
C GLY A 81 -5.23 -4.57 -28.86
N GLU A 82 -6.16 -3.67 -29.22
CA GLU A 82 -5.90 -2.22 -29.24
C GLU A 82 -5.76 -1.68 -27.81
N LEU A 83 -6.59 -2.15 -26.88
CA LEU A 83 -6.48 -1.82 -25.47
C LEU A 83 -5.13 -2.29 -24.87
N ALA A 84 -4.71 -3.52 -25.18
CA ALA A 84 -3.44 -4.05 -24.75
C ALA A 84 -2.27 -3.21 -25.31
N ARG A 85 -2.35 -2.83 -26.59
CA ARG A 85 -1.33 -1.97 -27.21
C ARG A 85 -1.26 -0.61 -26.53
N PHE A 86 -2.40 -0.01 -26.25
CA PHE A 86 -2.47 1.24 -25.50
C PHE A 86 -1.79 1.11 -24.13
N CYS A 87 -2.11 0.06 -23.35
CA CYS A 87 -1.49 -0.16 -22.04
C CYS A 87 0.03 -0.31 -22.13
N VAL A 88 0.54 -1.06 -23.12
CA VAL A 88 1.99 -1.22 -23.35
C VAL A 88 2.64 0.13 -23.67
N ASP A 89 2.07 0.89 -24.60
CA ASP A 89 2.62 2.20 -25.00
C ASP A 89 2.58 3.23 -23.85
N ARG A 90 1.62 3.11 -22.92
CA ARG A 90 1.59 3.93 -21.68
C ARG A 90 2.64 3.49 -20.67
N MET A 91 2.81 2.19 -20.44
CA MET A 91 3.85 1.71 -19.54
C MET A 91 5.25 2.04 -20.03
N ASP A 92 5.51 1.89 -21.33
CA ASP A 92 6.79 2.22 -21.95
C ASP A 92 7.12 3.71 -21.78
N ALA A 93 6.14 4.60 -21.93
CA ALA A 93 6.31 6.03 -21.65
C ALA A 93 6.62 6.31 -20.16
N VAL A 94 5.90 5.69 -19.24
CA VAL A 94 6.13 5.85 -17.79
C VAL A 94 7.51 5.34 -17.39
N ILE A 95 7.91 4.18 -17.90
CA ILE A 95 9.20 3.56 -17.57
C ILE A 95 10.36 4.42 -18.11
N ARG A 96 10.27 4.91 -19.34
CA ARG A 96 11.27 5.86 -19.87
C ARG A 96 11.38 7.11 -19.01
N ASP A 97 10.25 7.69 -18.60
CA ASP A 97 10.26 8.87 -17.72
C ASP A 97 10.94 8.59 -16.37
N MET A 98 10.72 7.41 -15.79
CA MET A 98 11.38 6.98 -14.54
C MET A 98 12.88 6.77 -14.71
N ILE A 99 13.32 6.20 -15.85
CA ILE A 99 14.74 6.05 -16.15
C ILE A 99 15.39 7.43 -16.34
N ASP A 100 14.74 8.34 -17.07
CA ASP A 100 15.30 9.64 -17.42
C ASP A 100 15.37 10.61 -16.22
N LYS A 101 14.35 10.58 -15.35
CA LYS A 101 14.23 11.51 -14.22
C LYS A 101 14.72 10.96 -12.89
N GLU A 102 14.96 9.66 -12.83
CA GLU A 102 15.38 8.94 -11.62
C GLU A 102 14.59 9.34 -10.36
N PRO A 103 13.24 9.27 -10.39
CA PRO A 103 12.43 9.69 -9.25
C PRO A 103 12.71 8.77 -8.05
N VAL A 104 12.64 9.30 -6.83
CA VAL A 104 12.77 8.45 -5.64
C VAL A 104 11.62 7.42 -5.64
N PRO A 105 11.91 6.10 -5.63
CA PRO A 105 10.87 5.08 -5.62
C PRO A 105 9.98 5.19 -4.38
N ILE A 106 8.67 5.06 -4.57
CA ILE A 106 7.69 5.09 -3.48
C ILE A 106 7.51 3.69 -2.92
N LEU A 107 7.39 2.69 -3.79
CA LEU A 107 7.25 1.30 -3.42
C LEU A 107 8.57 0.56 -3.63
N LYS A 108 9.16 0.11 -2.52
CA LYS A 108 10.19 -0.93 -2.56
C LYS A 108 9.61 -2.19 -3.21
N VAL A 109 10.43 -2.92 -3.97
CA VAL A 109 10.02 -4.20 -4.59
C VAL A 109 9.42 -5.15 -3.56
N SER A 110 9.99 -5.20 -2.34
CA SER A 110 9.39 -5.91 -1.21
C SER A 110 7.98 -5.39 -0.93
N SER A 111 7.79 -4.08 -0.72
CA SER A 111 6.50 -3.47 -0.38
C SER A 111 5.37 -3.68 -1.41
N ALA A 112 5.69 -3.82 -2.70
CA ALA A 112 4.71 -4.02 -3.78
C ALA A 112 3.98 -5.38 -3.69
N TYR A 113 4.53 -6.34 -2.93
CA TYR A 113 3.90 -7.66 -2.69
C TYR A 113 2.68 -7.64 -1.78
N PHE A 114 2.47 -6.58 -0.99
CA PHE A 114 1.82 -6.79 0.30
C PHE A 114 0.45 -6.13 0.51
N ASN A 115 -0.09 -5.36 -0.44
CA ASN A 115 -1.36 -4.68 -0.16
C ASN A 115 -2.62 -5.50 -0.53
N ASP A 116 -2.56 -6.38 -1.55
CA ASP A 116 -3.76 -7.13 -1.99
C ASP A 116 -3.66 -8.66 -1.91
N ILE A 117 -2.51 -9.21 -1.54
CA ILE A 117 -2.20 -10.65 -1.69
C ILE A 117 -2.05 -11.32 -0.34
N ASN A 118 -1.54 -10.58 0.64
CA ASN A 118 -1.46 -10.99 2.02
C ASN A 118 -1.67 -9.73 2.85
N PRO A 119 -2.56 -9.68 3.87
CA PRO A 119 -2.50 -8.58 4.82
C PRO A 119 -1.06 -8.52 5.33
N VAL A 120 -0.40 -7.36 5.18
CA VAL A 120 1.00 -7.17 5.58
C VAL A 120 1.21 -7.83 6.95
N ASP A 121 2.11 -8.80 7.03
CA ASP A 121 2.34 -9.50 8.29
C ASP A 121 2.83 -8.51 9.35
N LEU A 122 2.57 -8.82 10.63
CA LEU A 122 2.95 -7.93 11.72
C LEU A 122 4.44 -7.51 11.69
N PRO A 123 5.40 -8.40 11.34
CA PRO A 123 6.81 -8.02 11.19
C PRO A 123 7.06 -6.96 10.12
N THR A 124 6.55 -7.15 8.89
CA THR A 124 6.76 -6.20 7.79
C THR A 124 6.08 -4.87 8.08
N ARG A 125 4.92 -4.90 8.74
CA ARG A 125 4.25 -3.68 9.19
C ARG A 125 5.06 -2.89 10.20
N ARG A 126 5.64 -3.59 11.18
CA ARG A 126 6.54 -2.97 12.16
C ARG A 126 7.77 -2.39 11.48
N ALA A 127 8.37 -3.12 10.52
CA ALA A 127 9.49 -2.61 9.75
C ALA A 127 9.14 -1.33 8.98
N ASN A 128 8.03 -1.32 8.23
CA ASN A 128 7.58 -0.13 7.50
C ASN A 128 7.28 1.06 8.43
N LEU A 129 6.68 0.80 9.59
CA LEU A 129 6.43 1.83 10.60
C LEU A 129 7.73 2.39 11.18
N GLY A 130 8.70 1.53 11.47
CA GLY A 130 10.04 1.93 11.92
C GLY A 130 10.77 2.78 10.88
N GLU A 131 10.76 2.36 9.61
CA GLU A 131 11.33 3.13 8.49
C GLU A 131 10.65 4.49 8.36
N PHE A 132 9.32 4.54 8.48
CA PHE A 132 8.57 5.79 8.42
C PHE A 132 8.91 6.72 9.59
N LEU A 133 9.02 6.22 10.82
CA LEU A 133 9.42 7.02 11.98
C LEU A 133 10.86 7.53 11.85
N GLN A 134 11.75 6.76 11.23
CA GLN A 134 13.11 7.21 10.93
C GLN A 134 13.11 8.34 9.89
N TYR A 135 12.33 8.20 8.83
CA TYR A 135 12.15 9.25 7.82
C TYR A 135 11.51 10.52 8.44
N PHE A 136 10.52 10.36 9.31
CA PHE A 136 9.89 11.47 10.03
C PHE A 136 10.91 12.20 10.90
N ALA A 137 11.78 11.49 11.62
CA ALA A 137 12.86 12.09 12.39
C ALA A 137 13.84 12.91 11.52
N GLN A 138 14.20 12.40 10.32
CA GLN A 138 15.02 13.17 9.36
C GLN A 138 14.31 14.46 8.94
N LYS A 139 13.00 14.43 8.71
CA LYS A 139 12.22 15.62 8.36
C LYS A 139 12.13 16.65 9.48
N VAL A 140 12.16 16.22 10.75
CA VAL A 140 12.28 17.15 11.88
C VAL A 140 13.62 17.89 11.86
N GLN A 141 14.72 17.22 11.50
CA GLN A 141 16.06 17.84 11.43
C GLN A 141 16.17 18.87 10.29
N GLU A 142 15.37 18.72 9.23
CA GLU A 142 15.32 19.65 8.10
C GLU A 142 14.43 20.89 8.38
N LEU A 143 13.72 20.95 9.52
CA LEU A 143 12.80 22.05 9.82
C LEU A 143 13.54 23.37 10.08
N PRO A 144 12.98 24.51 9.65
CA PRO A 144 13.48 25.85 9.99
C PRO A 144 13.06 26.25 11.42
N GLN A 145 13.24 25.36 12.39
CA GLN A 145 12.90 25.55 13.80
C GLN A 145 14.17 25.66 14.66
N PRO A 146 14.13 26.33 15.84
CA PRO A 146 15.24 26.34 16.77
C PRO A 146 15.70 24.92 17.16
N GLU A 147 17.01 24.71 17.30
CA GLU A 147 17.60 23.39 17.65
C GLU A 147 16.96 22.76 18.89
N ARG A 148 16.59 23.59 19.88
CA ARG A 148 15.86 23.14 21.07
C ARG A 148 14.52 22.49 20.72
N ILE A 149 13.72 23.11 19.86
CA ILE A 149 12.42 22.58 19.44
C ILE A 149 12.61 21.31 18.63
N GLN A 150 13.61 21.28 17.74
CA GLN A 150 13.93 20.06 16.99
C GLN A 150 14.30 18.89 17.92
N LYS A 151 15.11 19.13 18.97
CA LYS A 151 15.44 18.12 19.98
C LYS A 151 14.20 17.61 20.70
N GLU A 152 13.33 18.51 21.17
CA GLU A 152 12.08 18.13 21.83
C GLU A 152 11.20 17.27 20.90
N LEU A 153 11.06 17.62 19.61
CA LEU A 153 10.32 16.84 18.62
C LEU A 153 10.93 15.46 18.36
N LEU A 154 12.26 15.38 18.25
CA LEU A 154 12.98 14.12 18.06
C LEU A 154 12.81 13.19 19.28
N GLU A 155 12.90 13.74 20.49
CA GLU A 155 12.62 13.01 21.73
C GLU A 155 11.21 12.44 21.74
N VAL A 156 10.20 13.20 21.29
CA VAL A 156 8.82 12.69 21.18
C VAL A 156 8.71 11.57 20.14
N ILE A 157 9.42 11.64 19.01
CA ILE A 157 9.45 10.55 18.02
C ILE A 157 10.08 9.29 18.62
N ASP A 158 11.16 9.41 19.39
CA ASP A 158 11.81 8.27 20.05
C ASP A 158 10.93 7.66 21.15
N LEU A 159 10.24 8.49 21.95
CA LEU A 159 9.24 8.03 22.92
C LEU A 159 8.09 7.28 22.25
N LEU A 160 7.59 7.80 21.13
CA LEU A 160 6.56 7.16 20.34
C LEU A 160 7.03 5.82 19.78
N ARG A 161 8.27 5.74 19.28
CA ARG A 161 8.87 4.48 18.79
C ARG A 161 8.93 3.45 19.90
N GLY A 162 9.47 3.81 21.06
CA GLY A 162 9.55 2.93 22.22
C GLY A 162 8.18 2.44 22.70
N GLU A 163 7.16 3.29 22.66
CA GLU A 163 5.78 2.91 23.01
C GLU A 163 5.19 1.89 22.02
N LEU A 164 5.44 2.07 20.72
CA LEU A 164 4.92 1.19 19.66
C LEU A 164 5.61 -0.18 19.62
N GLU A 165 6.80 -0.31 20.20
CA GLU A 165 7.54 -1.57 20.33
C GLU A 165 7.05 -2.43 21.49
N GLN A 166 6.26 -1.89 22.42
CA GLN A 166 5.72 -2.64 23.55
C GLN A 166 4.68 -3.67 23.10
N ASP A 167 4.57 -4.78 23.84
CA ASP A 167 3.54 -5.80 23.61
C ASP A 167 2.11 -5.26 23.74
N LYS A 168 1.93 -4.25 24.60
CA LYS A 168 0.65 -3.57 24.84
C LYS A 168 0.84 -2.05 24.87
N PRO A 169 0.89 -1.40 23.69
CA PRO A 169 1.05 0.04 23.61
C PRO A 169 -0.12 0.79 24.27
N ASN A 170 0.21 1.83 25.02
CA ASN A 170 -0.75 2.73 25.64
C ASN A 170 -1.29 3.71 24.60
N ALA A 171 -2.52 3.47 24.16
CA ALA A 171 -3.21 4.32 23.19
C ALA A 171 -3.31 5.80 23.61
N THR A 172 -3.33 6.08 24.92
CA THR A 172 -3.32 7.47 25.42
C THR A 172 -1.98 8.13 25.17
N LEU A 173 -0.86 7.45 25.44
CA LEU A 173 0.48 7.98 25.21
C LEU A 173 0.74 8.19 23.72
N ILE A 174 0.38 7.21 22.88
CA ILE A 174 0.45 7.35 21.42
C ILE A 174 -0.29 8.62 20.99
N ARG A 175 -1.52 8.84 21.47
CA ARG A 175 -2.31 10.03 21.12
C ARG A 175 -1.66 11.32 21.60
N VAL A 176 -1.08 11.34 22.81
CA VAL A 176 -0.37 12.50 23.35
C VAL A 176 0.83 12.85 22.46
N TYR A 177 1.65 11.86 22.11
CA TYR A 177 2.81 12.05 21.25
C TYR A 177 2.40 12.51 19.84
N THR A 178 1.38 11.91 19.24
CA THR A 178 0.89 12.34 17.92
C THR A 178 0.34 13.76 17.95
N ASN A 179 -0.38 14.15 19.01
CA ASN A 179 -0.92 15.50 19.14
C ASN A 179 0.18 16.54 19.36
N PHE A 180 1.24 16.18 20.08
CA PHE A 180 2.40 17.04 20.25
C PHE A 180 3.09 17.30 18.90
N LEU A 181 3.31 16.25 18.10
CA LEU A 181 3.87 16.38 16.76
C LEU A 181 2.95 17.15 15.80
N ASP A 182 1.62 17.03 15.95
CA ASP A 182 0.62 17.75 15.13
C ASP A 182 0.56 19.26 15.42
N SER A 183 1.13 19.69 16.55
CA SER A 183 1.19 21.12 16.91
C SER A 183 2.12 21.93 16.01
N VAL A 184 2.98 21.27 15.23
CA VAL A 184 3.86 21.90 14.24
C VAL A 184 3.26 21.71 12.84
N ASP A 185 2.93 22.81 12.19
CA ASP A 185 2.19 22.81 10.92
C ASP A 185 2.89 22.03 9.81
N GLU A 186 4.22 22.15 9.73
CA GLU A 186 5.05 21.45 8.76
C GLU A 186 5.05 19.93 8.97
N LEU A 187 4.70 19.46 10.16
CA LEU A 187 4.70 18.03 10.49
C LEU A 187 3.36 17.34 10.27
N ARG A 188 2.27 18.09 10.09
CA ARG A 188 0.91 17.55 9.92
C ARG A 188 0.79 16.48 8.83
N PRO A 189 1.42 16.59 7.64
CA PRO A 189 1.36 15.53 6.62
C PRO A 189 1.90 14.18 7.13
N TYR A 190 2.98 14.21 7.91
CA TYR A 190 3.60 13.01 8.47
C TYR A 190 2.77 12.41 9.61
N VAL A 191 2.18 13.26 10.46
CA VAL A 191 1.25 12.81 11.52
C VAL A 191 0.01 12.16 10.92
N ARG A 192 -0.55 12.71 9.84
CA ARG A 192 -1.68 12.10 9.12
C ARG A 192 -1.32 10.73 8.57
N GLN A 193 -0.16 10.60 7.93
CA GLN A 193 0.32 9.32 7.40
C GLN A 193 0.54 8.29 8.53
N LEU A 194 1.13 8.70 9.65
CA LEU A 194 1.27 7.87 10.84
C LEU A 194 -0.10 7.36 11.33
N GLY A 195 -1.11 8.24 11.39
CA GLY A 195 -2.47 7.88 11.76
C GLY A 195 -3.08 6.80 10.85
N LEU A 196 -2.85 6.88 9.54
CA LEU A 196 -3.27 5.84 8.59
C LEU A 196 -2.60 4.50 8.89
N MET A 197 -1.28 4.50 9.09
CA MET A 197 -0.50 3.29 9.38
C MET A 197 -0.94 2.60 10.70
N LEU A 198 -1.25 3.39 11.73
CA LEU A 198 -1.72 2.91 13.04
C LEU A 198 -3.16 2.38 12.99
N ASN A 199 -4.07 3.06 12.27
CA ASN A 199 -5.48 2.65 12.17
C ASN A 199 -5.66 1.29 11.47
N HIS A 200 -4.80 0.96 10.50
CA HIS A 200 -4.77 -0.37 9.90
C HIS A 200 -4.31 -1.46 10.90
N ALA A 201 -3.58 -1.12 11.97
CA ALA A 201 -3.01 -2.10 12.93
C ALA A 201 -4.09 -2.65 13.86
N VAL A 202 -5.01 -1.78 14.26
CA VAL A 202 -6.13 -2.10 15.14
C VAL A 202 -7.17 -3.00 14.43
N ARG A 203 -7.39 -2.78 13.12
CA ARG A 203 -8.37 -3.57 12.33
C ARG A 203 -7.93 -5.02 12.09
N THR A 204 -6.63 -5.28 11.96
CA THR A 204 -6.12 -6.65 11.78
C THR A 204 -6.11 -7.45 13.09
N ALA A 205 -5.86 -6.79 14.24
CA ALA A 205 -5.92 -7.44 15.55
C ALA A 205 -7.35 -7.88 15.91
N LYS A 206 -8.37 -7.03 15.66
CA LYS A 206 -9.78 -7.39 15.87
C LYS A 206 -10.26 -8.55 14.99
N ARG A 207 -9.71 -8.71 13.78
CA ARG A 207 -10.07 -9.81 12.86
C ARG A 207 -9.49 -11.16 13.30
N GLN A 208 -8.35 -11.16 14.01
CA GLN A 208 -7.75 -12.39 14.56
C GLN A 208 -8.36 -12.79 15.90
N SER A 209 -8.89 -11.84 16.69
CA SER A 209 -9.57 -12.13 17.96
C SER A 209 -11.09 -12.37 17.82
N GLY A 210 -11.68 -12.08 16.67
CA GLY A 210 -13.12 -12.04 16.44
C GLY A 210 -13.68 -13.23 15.65
N SER A 211 -13.37 -14.48 16.05
CA SER A 211 -14.27 -15.61 15.76
C SER A 211 -15.44 -15.54 16.75
N GLY A 212 -16.38 -14.62 16.51
CA GLY A 212 -17.51 -14.42 17.42
C GLY A 212 -18.48 -13.36 16.90
N ILE A 213 -19.47 -13.82 16.12
CA ILE A 213 -20.82 -13.26 15.95
C ILE A 213 -20.88 -11.74 15.67
N MET A 214 -20.93 -11.36 14.39
CA MET A 214 -21.22 -9.99 13.97
C MET A 214 -22.74 -9.75 13.94
N GLY A 215 -23.23 -8.94 14.87
CA GLY A 215 -24.61 -8.42 14.89
C GLY A 215 -24.83 -7.32 13.84
N LEU A 216 -26.01 -7.33 13.23
CA LEU A 216 -26.39 -6.60 12.01
C LEU A 216 -26.65 -5.09 12.16
N THR A 217 -26.11 -4.39 13.16
CA THR A 217 -26.53 -3.00 13.47
C THR A 217 -25.56 -1.87 13.11
N ASP A 218 -24.34 -2.14 12.64
CA ASP A 218 -23.31 -1.08 12.52
C ASP A 218 -23.14 -0.46 11.12
N CYS A 219 -24.08 -0.64 10.19
CA CYS A 219 -23.97 -0.17 8.81
C CYS A 219 -24.58 1.20 8.47
N LEU A 220 -25.06 2.00 9.43
CA LEU A 220 -25.86 3.21 9.11
C LEU A 220 -25.30 4.58 9.54
N PHE A 221 -23.99 4.74 9.74
CA PHE A 221 -23.47 6.03 10.25
C PHE A 221 -22.43 6.79 9.41
N TRP A 222 -22.25 6.50 8.12
CA TRP A 222 -21.26 7.20 7.29
C TRP A 222 -21.78 7.75 5.95
N PHE A 223 -23.00 8.31 5.96
CA PHE A 223 -23.42 9.27 4.93
C PHE A 223 -23.93 10.55 5.61
N TYR A 224 -22.99 11.43 5.93
CA TYR A 224 -23.14 12.88 5.94
C TYR A 224 -21.83 13.49 5.43
#